data_AF-A0A9D9PTR8-F1
#
_entry.id   AF-A0A9D9PTR8-F1
#
_cell.length_a   1.000
_cell.length_b   1.000
_cell.length_c   1.000
_cell.angle_alpha   90.00
_cell.angle_beta   90.00
_cell.angle_gamma   90.00
#
_symmetry.space_group_name_H-M   'P 1'
#
loop_
_entity.id
_entity.type
_entity.pdbx_description
1 polymer ?
#
loop_
_entity_poly.entity_id
_entity_poly.type
_entity_poly.pdbx_seq_one_letter_code
_entity_poly.pdbx_strand_id
1 'polypeptide(L)'
;MTHFIMLAVVLGFVSSAAAQELTWRKDIQPIVQAACGACHGSNAPVYEEWNLDRDKWTKQNVGPRMEKYEYFMRHVVWPATGSMMRRLDDGKNAGGKPGNMHAVLGSGDAERAKNLQTIKDWLGGEGAWFLNRWETRGAVPGATKEQLDKIKAKY
;
A
#
# COMPACT_ATOMS: atom_id res chain seq x y z
N MET A 1 -49.10 -21.99 43.24
CA MET A 1 -48.15 -20.91 42.86
C MET A 1 -46.82 -21.57 42.55
N THR A 2 -46.45 -21.69 41.28
CA THR A 2 -45.10 -22.12 40.90
C THR A 2 -44.85 -21.63 39.47
N HIS A 3 -44.20 -20.47 39.35
CA HIS A 3 -43.73 -19.94 38.08
C HIS A 3 -42.35 -20.55 37.79
N PHE A 4 -42.24 -21.35 36.73
CA PHE A 4 -40.96 -21.79 36.17
C PHE A 4 -40.39 -20.65 35.32
N ILE A 5 -39.31 -20.03 35.77
CA ILE A 5 -38.51 -19.09 34.97
C ILE A 5 -37.57 -19.93 34.10
N MET A 6 -37.83 -19.99 32.79
CA MET A 6 -36.88 -20.50 31.80
C MET A 6 -35.88 -19.39 31.45
N LEU A 7 -34.63 -19.56 31.87
CA LEU A 7 -33.52 -18.69 31.49
C LEU A 7 -32.94 -19.22 30.17
N ALA A 8 -33.26 -18.57 29.05
CA ALA A 8 -32.67 -18.90 27.74
C ALA A 8 -31.28 -18.26 27.64
N VAL A 9 -30.24 -19.09 27.71
CA VAL A 9 -28.85 -18.69 27.45
C VAL A 9 -28.66 -18.61 25.94
N VAL A 10 -28.59 -17.40 25.39
CA VAL A 10 -28.19 -17.15 23.99
C VAL A 10 -26.66 -17.23 23.92
N LEU A 11 -26.15 -18.38 23.47
CA LEU A 11 -24.76 -18.54 23.07
C LEU A 11 -24.53 -17.74 21.78
N GLY A 12 -23.95 -16.55 21.91
CA GLY A 12 -23.50 -15.76 20.77
C GLY A 12 -22.37 -16.49 20.04
N PHE A 13 -22.64 -16.92 18.81
CA PHE A 13 -21.61 -17.39 17.89
C PHE A 13 -20.69 -16.22 17.56
N VAL A 14 -19.52 -16.17 18.19
CA VAL A 14 -18.44 -15.27 17.80
C VAL A 14 -17.82 -15.87 16.54
N SER A 15 -18.31 -15.49 15.37
CA SER A 15 -17.61 -15.79 14.11
C SER A 15 -16.26 -15.08 14.17
N SER A 16 -15.20 -15.84 14.41
CA SER A 16 -13.85 -15.39 14.10
C SER A 16 -13.78 -15.17 12.59
N ALA A 17 -13.97 -13.91 12.16
CA ALA A 17 -13.66 -13.51 10.81
C ALA A 17 -12.17 -13.80 10.61
N ALA A 18 -11.85 -14.93 9.97
CA ALA A 18 -10.51 -15.20 9.50
C ALA A 18 -10.13 -14.02 8.61
N ALA A 19 -9.15 -13.21 9.06
CA ALA A 19 -8.66 -12.09 8.28
C ALA A 19 -8.29 -12.62 6.90
N GLN A 20 -9.02 -12.18 5.87
CA GLN A 20 -8.85 -12.72 4.53
C GLN A 20 -7.41 -12.47 4.09
N GLU A 21 -6.74 -13.53 3.65
CA GLU A 21 -5.38 -13.42 3.15
C GLU A 21 -5.39 -12.63 1.85
N LEU A 22 -4.79 -11.44 1.89
CA LEU A 22 -4.64 -10.58 0.73
C LEU A 22 -3.44 -11.01 -0.10
N THR A 23 -3.58 -11.04 -1.42
CA THR A 23 -2.48 -11.35 -2.35
C THR A 23 -2.37 -10.32 -3.46
N TRP A 24 -1.21 -10.28 -4.11
CA TRP A 24 -0.96 -9.38 -5.23
C TRP A 24 -1.95 -9.66 -6.35
N ARG A 25 -2.04 -10.91 -6.82
CA ARG A 25 -2.87 -11.29 -7.98
C ARG A 25 -4.34 -10.95 -7.78
N LYS A 26 -4.86 -11.18 -6.58
CA LYS A 26 -6.28 -11.07 -6.29
C LYS A 26 -6.69 -9.65 -5.89
N ASP A 27 -5.91 -9.02 -5.01
CA ASP A 27 -6.39 -7.82 -4.30
C ASP A 27 -5.63 -6.55 -4.71
N ILE A 28 -4.34 -6.64 -5.06
CA ILE A 28 -3.51 -5.45 -5.32
C ILE A 28 -3.38 -5.15 -6.81
N GLN A 29 -3.16 -6.17 -7.62
CA GLN A 29 -3.00 -6.02 -9.07
C GLN A 29 -4.21 -5.31 -9.69
N PRO A 30 -5.47 -5.63 -9.34
CA PRO A 30 -6.62 -4.88 -9.87
C PRO A 30 -6.60 -3.40 -9.48
N ILE A 31 -6.21 -3.07 -8.24
CA ILE A 31 -6.08 -1.67 -7.78
C ILE A 31 -5.00 -0.96 -8.60
N VAL A 32 -3.81 -1.56 -8.74
CA VAL A 32 -2.70 -0.96 -9.48
C VAL A 32 -3.05 -0.76 -10.95
N GLN A 33 -3.70 -1.74 -11.59
CA GLN A 33 -4.10 -1.63 -12.98
C GLN A 33 -5.15 -0.53 -13.19
N ALA A 34 -6.15 -0.44 -12.32
CA ALA A 34 -7.22 0.54 -12.43
C ALA A 34 -6.78 1.96 -12.07
N ALA A 35 -6.04 2.12 -10.96
CA ALA A 35 -5.69 3.42 -10.40
C ALA A 35 -4.36 3.99 -10.94
N CYS A 36 -3.40 3.13 -11.30
CA CYS A 36 -2.02 3.55 -11.59
C CYS A 36 -1.60 3.26 -13.05
N GLY A 37 -2.24 2.29 -13.70
CA GLY A 37 -1.80 1.70 -14.97
C GLY A 37 -1.67 2.69 -16.13
N ALA A 38 -2.45 3.78 -16.13
CA ALA A 38 -2.38 4.80 -17.18
C ALA A 38 -1.00 5.49 -17.26
N CYS A 39 -0.32 5.68 -16.13
CA CYS A 39 0.97 6.38 -16.04
C CYS A 39 2.14 5.45 -15.66
N HIS A 40 1.83 4.25 -15.13
CA HIS A 40 2.80 3.28 -14.60
C HIS A 40 2.69 1.89 -15.28
N GLY A 41 2.05 1.81 -16.45
CA GLY A 41 1.77 0.57 -17.18
C GLY A 41 2.94 0.03 -18.02
N SER A 42 2.64 -0.93 -18.90
CA SER A 42 3.63 -1.60 -19.76
C SER A 42 4.40 -0.66 -20.70
N ASN A 43 3.83 0.51 -21.02
CA ASN A 43 4.46 1.52 -21.87
C ASN A 43 5.37 2.48 -21.08
N ALA A 44 5.36 2.41 -19.75
CA ALA A 44 6.25 3.19 -18.91
C ALA A 44 7.67 2.61 -18.91
N PRO A 45 8.71 3.46 -18.78
CA PRO A 45 10.11 3.03 -18.62
C PRO A 45 10.30 2.28 -17.29
N VAL A 46 11.26 1.37 -17.22
CA VAL A 46 11.65 0.79 -15.91
C VAL A 46 12.29 1.85 -15.02
N TYR A 47 12.40 1.58 -13.72
CA TYR A 47 12.86 2.57 -12.75
C TYR A 47 14.21 3.24 -13.10
N GLU A 48 15.18 2.47 -13.56
CA GLU A 48 16.50 2.98 -13.96
C GLU A 48 16.38 3.93 -15.16
N GLU A 49 15.69 3.50 -16.22
CA GLU A 49 15.45 4.31 -17.42
C GLU A 49 14.66 5.59 -17.10
N TRP A 50 13.70 5.50 -16.18
CA TRP A 50 12.96 6.66 -15.71
C TRP A 50 13.88 7.67 -15.01
N ASN A 51 14.87 7.18 -14.24
CA ASN A 51 15.80 8.04 -13.52
C ASN A 51 16.88 8.68 -14.43
N LEU A 52 17.20 8.07 -15.57
CA LEU A 52 18.15 8.65 -16.53
C LEU A 52 17.63 9.96 -17.14
N ASP A 53 16.32 10.10 -17.30
CA ASP A 53 15.71 11.31 -17.88
C ASP A 53 14.33 11.62 -17.25
N ARG A 54 14.35 11.92 -15.96
CA ARG A 54 13.12 12.18 -15.19
C ARG A 54 12.31 13.33 -15.73
N ASP A 55 12.97 14.35 -16.30
CA ASP A 55 12.33 15.55 -16.80
C ASP A 55 11.49 15.25 -18.04
N LYS A 56 12.01 14.47 -18.98
CA LYS A 56 11.24 13.99 -20.14
C LYS A 56 9.99 13.24 -19.71
N TRP A 57 10.13 12.26 -18.82
CA TRP A 57 9.01 11.41 -18.42
C TRP A 57 7.97 12.17 -17.60
N THR A 58 8.41 13.05 -16.70
CA THR A 58 7.50 13.88 -15.88
C THR A 58 6.71 14.85 -16.76
N LYS A 59 7.31 15.45 -17.79
CA LYS A 59 6.60 16.31 -18.76
C LYS A 59 5.52 15.56 -19.55
N GLN A 60 5.67 14.23 -19.68
CA GLN A 60 4.69 13.36 -20.35
C GLN A 60 3.67 12.77 -19.37
N ASN A 61 3.72 13.13 -18.08
CA ASN A 61 2.93 12.50 -17.01
C ASN A 61 3.12 10.98 -16.93
N VAL A 62 4.34 10.51 -17.19
CA VAL A 62 4.72 9.09 -17.12
C VAL A 62 5.64 8.85 -15.92
N GLY A 63 5.27 7.88 -15.10
CA GLY A 63 6.08 7.39 -13.99
C GLY A 63 6.93 6.18 -14.38
N PRO A 64 7.70 5.61 -13.44
CA PRO A 64 8.35 4.32 -13.65
C PRO A 64 7.29 3.21 -13.73
N ARG A 65 7.58 2.15 -14.48
CA ARG A 65 6.76 0.95 -14.60
C ARG A 65 6.48 0.31 -13.23
N MET A 66 5.22 -0.02 -12.93
CA MET A 66 4.79 -0.60 -11.64
C MET A 66 3.59 -1.58 -11.74
N GLU A 67 3.16 -1.96 -12.94
CA GLU A 67 1.96 -2.78 -13.19
C GLU A 67 2.09 -4.27 -12.87
N LYS A 68 3.32 -4.76 -12.70
CA LYS A 68 3.62 -6.13 -12.26
C LYS A 68 4.26 -6.14 -10.89
N TYR A 69 4.15 -7.27 -10.20
CA TYR A 69 4.63 -7.45 -8.84
C TYR A 69 6.10 -7.06 -8.69
N GLU A 70 6.97 -7.58 -9.57
CA GLU A 70 8.40 -7.30 -9.56
C GLU A 70 8.74 -5.82 -9.74
N TYR A 71 7.95 -5.11 -10.55
CA TYR A 71 8.14 -3.68 -10.77
C TYR A 71 7.58 -2.86 -9.61
N PHE A 72 6.43 -3.24 -9.06
CA PHE A 72 5.84 -2.60 -7.90
C PHE A 72 6.73 -2.74 -6.65
N MET A 73 7.24 -3.94 -6.39
CA MET A 73 8.06 -4.23 -5.21
C MET A 73 9.40 -3.49 -5.18
N ARG A 74 9.89 -3.04 -6.34
CA ARG A 74 11.05 -2.14 -6.43
C ARG A 74 10.86 -0.79 -5.73
N HIS A 75 9.61 -0.38 -5.57
CA HIS A 75 9.20 0.84 -4.85
C HIS A 75 8.83 0.62 -3.39
N VAL A 76 8.75 -0.64 -2.98
CA VAL A 76 8.53 -1.06 -1.59
C VAL A 76 9.88 -1.29 -0.92
N VAL A 77 10.70 -2.18 -1.48
CA VAL A 77 11.93 -2.70 -0.86
C VAL A 77 13.19 -2.03 -1.40
N TRP A 78 13.55 -2.25 -2.67
CA TRP A 78 14.77 -1.72 -3.29
C TRP A 78 14.63 -1.74 -4.81
N PRO A 79 15.13 -0.75 -5.57
CA PRO A 79 16.01 0.36 -5.17
C PRO A 79 15.31 1.61 -4.61
N ALA A 80 13.98 1.71 -4.75
CA ALA A 80 13.24 2.89 -4.35
C ALA A 80 12.52 2.68 -3.01
N THR A 81 13.26 2.24 -1.99
CA THR A 81 12.75 1.87 -0.65
C THR A 81 11.77 2.90 -0.09
N GLY A 82 10.60 2.41 0.34
CA GLY A 82 9.54 3.23 0.94
C GLY A 82 8.92 4.26 0.00
N SER A 83 9.26 4.27 -1.30
CA SER A 83 8.74 5.30 -2.22
C SER A 83 7.26 5.12 -2.49
N MET A 84 6.77 3.89 -2.62
CA MET A 84 5.34 3.62 -2.76
C MET A 84 4.59 4.11 -1.51
N MET A 85 5.04 3.75 -0.30
CA MET A 85 4.41 4.14 0.96
C MET A 85 4.31 5.66 1.08
N ARG A 86 5.42 6.40 0.87
CA ARG A 86 5.42 7.87 0.92
C ARG A 86 4.48 8.53 -0.08
N ARG A 87 4.26 7.91 -1.23
CA ARG A 87 3.47 8.50 -2.32
C ARG A 87 1.99 8.24 -2.15
N LEU A 88 1.62 7.13 -1.51
CA LEU A 88 0.24 6.73 -1.25
C LEU A 88 -0.27 7.13 0.14
N ASP A 89 0.63 7.49 1.08
CA ASP A 89 0.27 7.87 2.45
C ASP A 89 -0.81 8.96 2.49
N ASP A 90 -1.75 8.84 3.42
CA ASP A 90 -2.85 9.78 3.63
C ASP A 90 -2.43 11.00 4.46
N GLY A 91 -1.16 11.09 4.86
CA GLY A 91 -0.60 12.21 5.62
C GLY A 91 -0.75 12.07 7.13
N LYS A 92 -1.49 11.07 7.62
CA LYS A 92 -1.67 10.83 9.05
C LYS A 92 -0.38 10.35 9.73
N ASN A 93 0.55 9.78 8.96
CA ASN A 93 1.81 9.24 9.47
C ASN A 93 3.00 10.22 9.42
N ALA A 94 2.91 11.34 8.68
CA ALA A 94 4.06 12.24 8.46
C ALA A 94 3.70 13.72 8.26
N GLY A 95 3.29 14.40 9.33
CA GLY A 95 3.17 15.86 9.32
C GLY A 95 1.98 16.40 8.54
N GLY A 96 0.95 15.57 8.32
CA GLY A 96 -0.39 15.99 7.90
C GLY A 96 -0.61 16.17 6.40
N LYS A 97 0.42 16.02 5.55
CA LYS A 97 0.28 16.17 4.09
C LYS A 97 0.22 14.80 3.39
N PRO A 98 -0.85 14.49 2.64
CA PRO A 98 -0.89 13.28 1.83
C PRO A 98 0.23 13.24 0.79
N GLY A 99 0.65 12.03 0.44
CA GLY A 99 1.52 11.79 -0.70
C GLY A 99 0.86 12.23 -2.01
N ASN A 100 1.66 12.63 -2.99
CA ASN A 100 1.14 13.15 -4.26
C ASN A 100 0.43 12.10 -5.14
N MET A 101 0.49 10.81 -4.80
CA MET A 101 -0.25 9.73 -5.46
C MET A 101 -1.42 9.22 -4.61
N HIS A 102 -1.67 9.77 -3.42
CA HIS A 102 -2.83 9.39 -2.62
C HIS A 102 -4.15 9.63 -3.36
N ALA A 103 -4.23 10.76 -4.07
CA ALA A 103 -5.43 11.16 -4.80
C ALA A 103 -5.79 10.22 -5.98
N VAL A 104 -4.82 9.47 -6.51
CA VAL A 104 -5.08 8.54 -7.63
C VAL A 104 -5.62 7.19 -7.18
N LEU A 105 -5.63 6.90 -5.87
CA LEU A 105 -6.14 5.63 -5.32
C LEU A 105 -7.64 5.44 -5.50
N GLY A 106 -8.39 6.46 -5.91
CA GLY A 106 -9.82 6.37 -6.09
C GLY A 106 -10.46 7.70 -6.46
N SER A 107 -11.67 7.61 -6.98
CA SER A 107 -12.52 8.73 -7.40
C SER A 107 -13.03 9.59 -6.24
N GLY A 108 -13.04 9.05 -5.02
CA GLY A 108 -13.44 9.75 -3.79
C GLY A 108 -12.80 9.16 -2.54
N ASP A 109 -13.01 9.83 -1.41
CA ASP A 109 -12.29 9.55 -0.15
C ASP A 109 -12.53 8.13 0.38
N ALA A 110 -13.76 7.61 0.26
CA ALA A 110 -14.09 6.25 0.68
C ALA A 110 -13.31 5.20 -0.13
N GLU A 111 -13.19 5.40 -1.45
CA GLU A 111 -12.45 4.50 -2.33
C GLU A 111 -10.94 4.59 -2.08
N ARG A 112 -10.41 5.81 -1.93
CA ARG A 112 -8.99 6.03 -1.59
C ARG A 112 -8.62 5.39 -0.26
N ALA A 113 -9.44 5.57 0.77
CA ALA A 113 -9.22 4.97 2.08
C ALA A 113 -9.27 3.44 2.01
N LYS A 114 -10.26 2.87 1.31
CA LYS A 114 -10.37 1.43 1.10
C LYS A 114 -9.12 0.87 0.40
N ASN A 115 -8.75 1.44 -0.74
CA ASN A 115 -7.62 0.95 -1.53
C ASN A 115 -6.28 1.13 -0.80
N LEU A 116 -6.09 2.25 -0.08
CA LEU A 116 -4.92 2.44 0.77
C LEU A 116 -4.85 1.37 1.88
N GLN A 117 -5.98 1.09 2.54
CA GLN A 117 -6.03 0.09 3.60
C GLN A 117 -5.73 -1.31 3.07
N THR A 118 -6.30 -1.69 1.91
CA THR A 118 -5.99 -2.97 1.27
C THR A 118 -4.49 -3.12 0.97
N ILE A 119 -3.84 -2.07 0.46
CA ILE A 119 -2.39 -2.09 0.21
C ILE A 119 -1.60 -2.20 1.51
N LYS A 120 -1.96 -1.44 2.56
CA LYS A 120 -1.33 -1.50 3.89
C LYS A 120 -1.41 -2.90 4.48
N ASP A 121 -2.61 -3.49 4.51
CA ASP A 121 -2.84 -4.81 5.10
C ASP A 121 -2.09 -5.91 4.35
N TRP A 122 -2.08 -5.85 3.02
CA TRP A 122 -1.31 -6.78 2.18
C TRP A 122 0.21 -6.72 2.45
N LEU A 123 0.75 -5.51 2.67
CA LEU A 123 2.16 -5.36 3.01
C LEU A 123 2.51 -5.90 4.39
N GLY A 124 1.56 -6.00 5.32
CA GLY A 124 1.82 -6.38 6.71
C GLY A 124 1.25 -5.42 7.75
N GLY A 125 0.38 -4.49 7.36
CA GLY A 125 -0.28 -3.52 8.22
C GLY A 125 0.65 -2.39 8.66
N GLU A 126 0.35 -1.77 9.80
CA GLU A 126 1.12 -0.65 10.35
C GLU A 126 2.61 -1.00 10.56
N GLY A 127 2.93 -2.25 10.91
CA GLY A 127 4.30 -2.69 11.11
C GLY A 127 5.16 -2.68 9.84
N ALA A 128 4.56 -2.77 8.65
CA ALA A 128 5.25 -2.74 7.36
C ALA A 128 5.13 -1.38 6.66
N TRP A 129 4.34 -0.45 7.19
CA TRP A 129 4.11 0.87 6.61
C TRP A 129 5.10 1.91 7.15
N PHE A 130 6.34 1.88 6.65
CA PHE A 130 7.36 2.86 6.98
C PHE A 130 7.57 3.87 5.84
N LEU A 131 7.96 5.10 6.22
CA LEU A 131 8.19 6.19 5.27
C LEU A 131 9.69 6.45 5.01
N ASN A 132 10.56 5.69 5.68
CA ASN A 132 12.01 5.73 5.56
C ASN A 132 12.48 5.43 4.12
N ARG A 133 13.65 5.95 3.78
CA ARG A 133 14.38 5.63 2.54
C ARG A 133 15.43 4.56 2.86
N TRP A 134 16.11 4.03 1.86
CA TRP A 134 17.22 3.10 2.10
C TRP A 134 18.25 3.73 3.05
N GLU A 135 18.72 4.93 2.70
CA GLU A 135 19.65 5.70 3.52
C GLU A 135 18.95 6.82 4.30
N THR A 136 19.63 7.31 5.32
CA THR A 136 19.23 8.50 6.08
C THR A 136 19.04 9.69 5.16
N ARG A 137 17.97 10.46 5.37
CA ARG A 137 17.73 11.71 4.68
C ARG A 137 17.27 12.79 5.64
N GLY A 138 18.14 13.77 5.87
CA GLY A 138 17.91 14.80 6.89
C GLY A 138 17.73 14.15 8.26
N ALA A 139 16.66 14.51 8.97
CA ALA A 139 16.34 13.93 10.28
C ALA A 139 15.66 12.55 10.23
N VAL A 140 15.33 12.03 9.03
CA VAL A 140 14.67 10.73 8.89
C VAL A 140 15.74 9.64 8.70
N PRO A 141 15.86 8.66 9.62
CA PRO A 141 16.85 7.59 9.48
C PRO A 141 16.55 6.69 8.28
N GLY A 142 17.56 5.96 7.82
CA GLY A 142 17.40 4.89 6.84
C GLY A 142 16.45 3.79 7.33
N ALA A 143 15.92 3.01 6.40
CA ALA A 143 15.06 1.88 6.69
C ALA A 143 15.87 0.79 7.40
N THR A 144 15.31 0.22 8.47
CA THR A 144 16.00 -0.82 9.24
C THR A 144 15.65 -2.21 8.70
N LYS A 145 16.47 -3.21 9.03
CA LYS A 145 16.18 -4.60 8.68
C LYS A 145 14.86 -5.06 9.31
N GLU A 146 14.58 -4.64 10.54
CA GLU A 146 13.35 -4.99 11.25
C GLU A 146 12.11 -4.46 10.54
N GLN A 147 12.18 -3.24 9.97
CA GLN A 147 11.09 -2.68 9.16
C GLN A 147 10.90 -3.48 7.87
N LEU A 148 11.99 -3.86 7.20
CA LEU A 148 11.93 -4.66 5.98
C LEU A 148 11.38 -6.07 6.23
N ASP A 149 11.74 -6.69 7.36
CA ASP A 149 11.29 -8.04 7.74
C ASP A 149 9.78 -8.12 8.05
N LYS A 150 9.10 -6.97 8.24
CA LYS A 150 7.63 -6.92 8.40
C LYS A 150 6.88 -7.01 7.08
N ILE A 151 7.54 -6.79 5.95
CA ILE A 151 6.91 -6.82 4.63
C ILE A 151 6.52 -8.26 4.29
N LYS A 152 5.22 -8.52 4.15
CA LYS A 152 4.64 -9.81 3.74
C LYS A 152 4.50 -9.90 2.22
N ALA A 153 3.79 -8.93 1.62
CA ALA A 153 3.61 -8.75 0.18
C ALA A 153 3.36 -10.05 -0.61
N LYS A 154 2.37 -10.84 -0.18
CA LYS A 154 2.09 -12.16 -0.78
C LYS A 154 1.71 -12.02 -2.25
N TYR A 155 2.20 -12.93 -3.11
CA TYR A 155 1.94 -12.89 -4.55
C TYR A 155 0.53 -13.37 -4.92
#